data_AF-A0A8C4W7X1-F1
#
_entry.id   AF-A0A8C4W7X1-F1
#
_cell.length_a   1.000
_cell.length_b   1.000
_cell.length_c   1.000
_cell.angle_alpha   90.00
_cell.angle_beta   90.00
_cell.angle_gamma   90.00
#
_symmetry.space_group_name_H-M   'P 1'
#
loop_
_entity.id
_entity.type
_entity.pdbx_description
1 polymer ?
#
loop_
_entity_poly.entity_id
_entity_poly.type
_entity_poly.pdbx_seq_one_letter_code
_entity_poly.pdbx_strand_id
1 'polypeptide(L)'
;PAWCVSTACMDSSDRSHSLHWAAREKLQNSIFNRMNVHNVLLYEVKRRDGMVEGLQRKLQHLHSHVPGNPVTHEPSLLQVIRQLENNIEKMLMKIRTGEKIYYLYLKMVDFLKDELAQLPLQLNVLQHMVEVYQVELKGMRLMAVDATEATEAAKMDMTNMETEFIAERRFRENSLNFQKKQIDRIRVKDASERRGLNVDFPALISHESLKGAKLEASKAQIEHQAQVTSEVDKIKCAVQCSHLWDIAGRFLAQQKTGENLQQQTVECEQKREELEAKLKELELERAELKFHQTPSSISSRKLAEELKKNLEAEEVRLHKVHTQMLKNQELLLSFENGIDNLLIRLCGITVPGHVCALNPLPPALPVTVQRWTFVKVRNFLEESTKNERQNLKISFEDEEDAVRDAFDFADIDHSYVPSRDEIKKQGVRLIETMTKAAKKKQRGGRKGT
;
A
#
# COMPACT_ATOMS: atom_id res chain seq x y z
N PRO A 1 116.69 34.52 -125.76
CA PRO A 1 116.31 35.06 -124.44
C PRO A 1 114.78 34.96 -124.25
N ALA A 2 114.32 33.85 -123.71
CA ALA A 2 114.00 33.74 -122.28
C ALA A 2 112.49 34.01 -122.04
N TRP A 3 111.75 32.90 -122.09
CA TRP A 3 110.49 32.57 -121.39
C TRP A 3 109.21 33.32 -121.79
N CYS A 4 108.44 32.68 -122.69
CA CYS A 4 106.98 32.80 -122.71
C CYS A 4 106.40 32.12 -121.47
N VAL A 5 105.79 32.89 -120.56
CA VAL A 5 104.82 32.37 -119.58
C VAL A 5 103.44 32.85 -120.02
N SER A 6 102.57 31.87 -120.24
CA SER A 6 101.27 31.99 -120.87
C SER A 6 100.30 32.86 -120.06
N THR A 7 99.61 33.79 -120.74
CA THR A 7 98.54 34.65 -120.19
C THR A 7 97.37 33.85 -119.61
N ALA A 8 97.25 32.56 -119.96
CA ALA A 8 96.30 31.63 -119.35
C ALA A 8 96.59 31.31 -117.87
N CYS A 9 97.82 31.49 -117.38
CA CYS A 9 98.20 31.15 -116.00
C CYS A 9 97.90 32.28 -114.98
N MET A 10 97.87 33.56 -115.41
CA MET A 10 97.52 34.66 -114.51
C MET A 10 96.01 34.73 -114.26
N ASP A 11 95.20 34.53 -115.30
CA ASP A 11 93.73 34.52 -115.19
C ASP A 11 93.20 33.29 -114.42
N SER A 12 93.94 32.18 -114.42
CA SER A 12 93.65 31.02 -113.55
C SER A 12 94.00 31.26 -112.09
N SER A 13 95.05 32.04 -111.80
CA SER A 13 95.50 32.31 -110.43
C SER A 13 94.56 33.28 -109.70
N ASP A 14 94.09 34.32 -110.41
CA ASP A 14 93.16 35.31 -109.85
C ASP A 14 91.74 34.72 -109.65
N ARG A 15 91.28 33.87 -110.58
CA ARG A 15 90.04 33.09 -110.38
C ARG A 15 90.18 32.09 -109.22
N SER A 16 91.35 31.46 -109.05
CA SER A 16 91.60 30.53 -107.94
C SER A 16 91.63 31.23 -106.59
N HIS A 17 92.21 32.44 -106.51
CA HIS A 17 92.18 33.26 -105.29
C HIS A 17 90.78 33.79 -104.96
N SER A 18 90.01 34.22 -105.97
CA SER A 18 88.61 34.64 -105.79
C SER A 18 87.70 33.48 -105.36
N LEU A 19 87.84 32.30 -105.97
CA LEU A 19 87.14 31.07 -105.56
C LEU A 19 87.55 30.63 -104.14
N HIS A 20 88.83 30.73 -103.79
CA HIS A 20 89.33 30.42 -102.45
C HIS A 20 88.80 31.40 -101.40
N TRP A 21 88.75 32.69 -101.70
CA TRP A 21 88.18 33.71 -100.82
C TRP A 21 86.67 33.52 -100.63
N ALA A 22 85.93 33.28 -101.72
CA ALA A 22 84.50 32.98 -101.66
C ALA A 22 84.21 31.66 -100.92
N ALA A 23 85.07 30.64 -101.04
CA ALA A 23 84.97 29.40 -100.28
C ALA A 23 85.25 29.63 -98.78
N ARG A 24 86.22 30.48 -98.43
CA ARG A 24 86.54 30.87 -97.06
C ARG A 24 85.40 31.65 -96.42
N GLU A 25 84.81 32.60 -97.14
CA GLU A 25 83.66 33.38 -96.66
C GLU A 25 82.41 32.49 -96.48
N LYS A 26 82.14 31.58 -97.42
CA LYS A 26 81.08 30.57 -97.26
C LYS A 26 81.32 29.67 -96.04
N LEU A 27 82.55 29.23 -95.81
CA LEU A 27 82.90 28.44 -94.62
C LEU A 27 82.73 29.26 -93.35
N GLN A 28 83.14 30.53 -93.34
CA GLN A 28 83.03 31.41 -92.19
C GLN A 28 81.56 31.75 -91.86
N ASN A 29 80.73 32.01 -92.87
CA ASN A 29 79.29 32.16 -92.72
C ASN A 29 78.63 30.85 -92.25
N SER A 30 79.08 29.69 -92.74
CA SER A 30 78.60 28.38 -92.27
C SER A 30 78.96 28.14 -90.79
N ILE A 31 80.19 28.47 -90.39
CA ILE A 31 80.64 28.39 -88.99
C ILE A 31 79.83 29.36 -88.12
N PHE A 32 79.65 30.61 -88.55
CA PHE A 32 78.88 31.61 -87.82
C PHE A 32 77.41 31.21 -87.69
N ASN A 33 76.79 30.72 -88.76
CA ASN A 33 75.42 30.19 -88.73
C ASN A 33 75.30 28.99 -87.80
N ARG A 34 76.25 28.04 -87.84
CA ARG A 34 76.29 26.91 -86.89
C ARG A 34 76.47 27.36 -85.45
N MET A 35 77.31 28.38 -85.20
CA MET A 35 77.53 28.93 -83.87
C MET A 35 76.28 29.66 -83.35
N ASN A 36 75.58 30.40 -84.20
CA ASN A 36 74.31 31.02 -83.84
C ASN A 36 73.25 29.99 -83.51
N VAL A 37 73.11 28.92 -84.32
CA VAL A 37 72.21 27.80 -84.01
C VAL A 37 72.59 27.15 -82.68
N HIS A 38 73.88 26.93 -82.43
CA HIS A 38 74.36 26.37 -81.17
C HIS A 38 74.02 27.28 -79.96
N ASN A 39 74.22 28.59 -80.08
CA ASN A 39 73.91 29.56 -79.03
C ASN A 39 72.40 29.60 -78.72
N VAL A 40 71.56 29.53 -79.75
CA VAL A 40 70.09 29.46 -79.58
C VAL A 40 69.71 28.18 -78.85
N LEU A 41 70.24 27.02 -79.27
CA LEU A 41 69.98 25.74 -78.61
C LEU A 41 70.44 25.74 -77.15
N LEU A 42 71.62 26.31 -76.85
CA LEU A 42 72.15 26.41 -75.50
C LEU A 42 71.26 27.27 -74.60
N TYR A 43 70.74 28.38 -75.12
CA TYR A 43 69.76 29.22 -74.41
C TYR A 43 68.48 28.43 -74.11
N GLU A 44 67.96 27.68 -75.09
CA GLU A 44 66.75 26.90 -74.88
C GLU A 44 66.93 25.78 -73.85
N VAL A 45 68.09 25.11 -73.83
CA VAL A 45 68.41 24.09 -72.82
C VAL A 45 68.39 24.71 -71.44
N LYS A 46 69.12 25.82 -71.22
CA LYS A 46 69.13 26.52 -69.93
C LYS A 46 67.72 26.97 -69.50
N ARG A 47 66.90 27.44 -70.44
CA ARG A 47 65.52 27.83 -70.16
C ARG A 47 64.68 26.62 -69.72
N ARG A 48 64.83 25.47 -70.39
CA ARG A 48 64.10 24.23 -70.04
C ARG A 48 64.57 23.68 -68.69
N ASP A 49 65.87 23.70 -68.40
CA ASP A 49 66.44 23.28 -67.11
C ASP A 49 65.86 24.09 -65.96
N GLY A 50 65.81 25.42 -66.08
CA GLY A 50 65.19 26.28 -65.07
C GLY A 50 63.69 26.00 -64.86
N MET A 51 62.95 25.61 -65.91
CA MET A 51 61.55 25.18 -65.78
C MET A 51 61.44 23.83 -65.06
N VAL A 52 62.31 22.88 -65.37
CA VAL A 52 62.33 21.56 -64.70
C VAL A 52 62.65 21.74 -63.22
N GLU A 53 63.66 22.52 -62.86
CA GLU A 53 63.97 22.84 -61.47
C GLU A 53 62.80 23.52 -60.75
N GLY A 54 62.11 24.43 -61.43
CA GLY A 54 60.91 25.08 -60.91
C GLY A 54 59.77 24.10 -60.65
N LEU A 55 59.52 23.17 -61.58
CA LEU A 55 58.52 22.12 -61.44
C LEU A 55 58.91 21.12 -60.35
N GLN A 56 60.19 20.76 -60.24
CA GLN A 56 60.68 19.83 -59.23
C GLN A 56 60.57 20.42 -57.82
N ARG A 57 60.86 21.73 -57.65
CA ARG A 57 60.60 22.45 -56.41
C ARG A 57 59.11 22.50 -56.07
N LYS A 58 58.23 22.76 -57.05
CA LYS A 58 56.77 22.71 -56.84
C LYS A 58 56.31 21.31 -56.45
N LEU A 59 56.85 20.26 -57.08
CA LEU A 59 56.50 18.88 -56.78
C LEU A 59 56.97 18.51 -55.38
N GLN A 60 58.19 18.85 -54.97
CA GLN A 60 58.68 18.65 -53.59
C GLN A 60 57.83 19.40 -52.57
N HIS A 61 57.47 20.66 -52.85
CA HIS A 61 56.58 21.42 -51.98
C HIS A 61 55.21 20.72 -51.85
N LEU A 62 54.62 20.30 -52.97
CA LEU A 62 53.38 19.52 -52.95
C LEU A 62 53.55 18.18 -52.22
N HIS A 63 54.69 17.50 -52.34
CA HIS A 63 54.99 16.25 -51.64
C HIS A 63 55.17 16.45 -50.13
N SER A 64 55.66 17.61 -49.69
CA SER A 64 55.70 17.99 -48.27
C SER A 64 54.34 18.37 -47.70
N HIS A 65 53.40 18.81 -48.56
CA HIS A 65 52.02 19.12 -48.20
C HIS A 65 51.07 17.93 -48.39
N VAL A 66 51.43 16.95 -49.22
CA VAL A 66 50.82 15.62 -49.21
C VAL A 66 51.21 15.00 -47.88
N PRO A 67 50.26 14.60 -47.01
CA PRO A 67 50.58 13.99 -45.74
C PRO A 67 51.28 12.65 -45.98
N GLY A 68 52.60 12.70 -46.10
CA GLY A 68 53.48 11.54 -46.14
C GLY A 68 53.54 10.91 -44.75
N ASN A 69 52.51 10.14 -44.43
CA ASN A 69 52.33 9.11 -43.38
C ASN A 69 51.04 9.33 -42.56
N PRO A 70 49.98 8.53 -42.75
CA PRO A 70 48.90 8.42 -41.76
C PRO A 70 49.39 7.89 -40.39
N VAL A 71 50.59 7.31 -40.35
CA VAL A 71 51.16 6.54 -39.23
C VAL A 71 51.38 7.34 -37.94
N THR A 72 51.54 8.68 -37.98
CA THR A 72 51.86 9.45 -36.76
C THR A 72 50.61 9.93 -36.01
N HIS A 73 49.48 10.14 -36.70
CA HIS A 73 48.21 10.58 -36.10
C HIS A 73 47.17 9.46 -35.96
N GLU A 74 47.25 8.38 -36.77
CA GLU A 74 46.44 7.17 -36.60
C GLU A 74 46.48 6.59 -35.18
N PRO A 75 47.64 6.44 -34.51
CA PRO A 75 47.70 5.81 -33.19
C PRO A 75 46.95 6.62 -32.14
N SER A 76 47.00 7.96 -32.21
CA SER A 76 46.30 8.85 -31.30
C SER A 76 44.79 8.82 -31.53
N LEU A 77 44.34 8.88 -32.79
CA LEU A 77 42.92 8.77 -33.13
C LEU A 77 42.36 7.38 -32.75
N LEU A 78 43.10 6.30 -33.01
CA LEU A 78 42.72 4.94 -32.61
C LEU A 78 42.67 4.79 -31.08
N GLN A 79 43.55 5.46 -30.34
CA GLN A 79 43.50 5.48 -28.88
C GLN A 79 42.26 6.21 -28.37
N VAL A 80 41.90 7.35 -28.98
CA VAL A 80 40.68 8.09 -28.66
C VAL A 80 39.43 7.26 -28.97
N ILE A 81 39.39 6.58 -30.12
CA ILE A 81 38.28 5.68 -30.50
C ILE A 81 38.12 4.57 -29.47
N ARG A 82 39.20 3.86 -29.11
CA ARG A 82 39.14 2.81 -28.07
C ARG A 82 38.67 3.35 -26.72
N GLN A 83 39.09 4.56 -26.35
CA GLN A 83 38.65 5.18 -25.11
C GLN A 83 37.15 5.51 -25.14
N LEU A 84 36.64 6.02 -26.25
CA LEU A 84 35.23 6.29 -26.45
C LEU A 84 34.40 5.01 -26.45
N GLU A 85 34.84 3.96 -27.14
CA GLU A 85 34.20 2.63 -27.13
C GLU A 85 34.11 2.07 -25.70
N ASN A 86 35.21 2.11 -24.94
CA ASN A 86 35.22 1.68 -23.54
C ASN A 86 34.28 2.52 -22.66
N ASN A 87 34.18 3.82 -22.91
CA ASN A 87 33.27 4.70 -22.17
C ASN A 87 31.81 4.41 -22.52
N ILE A 88 31.51 4.15 -23.79
CA ILE A 88 30.18 3.76 -24.27
C ILE A 88 29.76 2.44 -23.64
N GLU A 89 30.63 1.42 -23.67
CA GLU A 89 30.33 0.11 -23.07
C GLU A 89 30.07 0.24 -21.56
N LYS A 90 30.89 1.02 -20.84
CA LYS A 90 30.65 1.31 -19.42
C LYS A 90 29.32 2.01 -19.17
N MET A 91 28.92 2.94 -20.03
CA MET A 91 27.63 3.63 -19.92
C MET A 91 26.48 2.66 -20.17
N LEU A 92 26.57 1.81 -21.20
CA LEU A 92 25.55 0.78 -21.49
C LEU A 92 25.39 -0.20 -20.32
N MET A 93 26.48 -0.62 -19.68
CA MET A 93 26.41 -1.47 -18.48
C MET A 93 25.74 -0.75 -17.31
N LYS A 94 26.00 0.55 -17.12
CA LYS A 94 25.32 1.36 -16.11
C LYS A 94 23.83 1.49 -16.40
N ILE A 95 23.44 1.73 -17.65
CA ILE A 95 22.03 1.81 -18.06
C ILE A 95 21.32 0.48 -17.79
N ARG A 96 21.87 -0.65 -18.27
CA ARG A 96 21.29 -1.99 -18.04
C ARG A 96 21.16 -2.32 -16.54
N THR A 97 22.13 -1.90 -15.73
CA THR A 97 22.06 -2.09 -14.27
C THR A 97 21.00 -1.19 -13.65
N GLY A 98 20.92 0.07 -14.09
CA GLY A 98 19.89 1.02 -13.67
C GLY A 98 18.48 0.55 -14.03
N GLU A 99 18.28 -0.01 -15.22
CA GLU A 99 17.02 -0.61 -15.66
C GLU A 99 16.60 -1.79 -14.78
N LYS A 100 17.54 -2.68 -14.45
CA LYS A 100 17.27 -3.80 -13.53
C LYS A 100 16.86 -3.32 -12.14
N ILE A 101 17.56 -2.30 -11.63
CA ILE A 101 17.24 -1.69 -10.32
C ILE A 101 15.87 -1.01 -10.37
N TYR A 102 15.59 -0.25 -11.43
CA TYR A 102 14.30 0.42 -11.64
C TYR A 102 13.14 -0.59 -11.68
N TYR A 103 13.29 -1.68 -12.44
CA TYR A 103 12.29 -2.74 -12.50
C TYR A 103 12.08 -3.43 -11.14
N LEU A 104 13.14 -3.61 -10.35
CA LEU A 104 13.03 -4.14 -9.00
C LEU A 104 12.25 -3.17 -8.09
N TYR A 105 12.52 -1.87 -8.18
CA TYR A 105 11.75 -0.86 -7.43
C TYR A 105 10.28 -0.84 -7.82
N LEU A 106 9.96 -0.93 -9.11
CA LEU A 106 8.56 -1.01 -9.55
C LEU A 106 7.86 -2.24 -8.95
N LYS A 107 8.49 -3.42 -9.03
CA LYS A 107 7.94 -4.64 -8.40
C LYS A 107 7.73 -4.49 -6.90
N MET A 108 8.67 -3.86 -6.20
CA MET A 108 8.56 -3.65 -4.77
C MET A 108 7.42 -2.69 -4.44
N VAL A 109 7.24 -1.63 -5.23
CA VAL A 109 6.12 -0.70 -5.08
C VAL A 109 4.78 -1.42 -5.31
N ASP A 110 4.67 -2.26 -6.33
CA ASP A 110 3.44 -3.00 -6.60
C ASP A 110 3.11 -3.97 -5.45
N PHE A 111 4.13 -4.70 -4.95
CA PHE A 111 3.96 -5.56 -3.77
C PHE A 111 3.52 -4.78 -2.53
N LEU A 112 4.13 -3.62 -2.26
CA LEU A 112 3.74 -2.77 -1.12
C LEU A 112 2.33 -2.21 -1.28
N LYS A 113 1.88 -1.91 -2.50
CA LYS A 113 0.49 -1.51 -2.76
C LYS A 113 -0.48 -2.66 -2.47
N ASP A 114 -0.13 -3.87 -2.86
CA ASP A 114 -0.94 -5.06 -2.58
C ASP A 114 -1.03 -5.35 -1.08
N GLU A 115 0.07 -5.22 -0.33
CA GLU A 115 0.06 -5.32 1.15
C GLU A 115 -0.78 -4.19 1.78
N LEU A 116 -0.59 -2.95 1.32
CA LEU A 116 -1.34 -1.80 1.82
C LEU A 116 -2.85 -1.95 1.58
N ALA A 117 -3.25 -2.56 0.47
CA ALA A 117 -4.66 -2.85 0.18
C ALA A 117 -5.28 -3.88 1.13
N GLN A 118 -4.48 -4.79 1.71
CA GLN A 118 -4.95 -5.83 2.63
C GLN A 118 -5.10 -5.34 4.08
N LEU A 119 -4.31 -4.36 4.49
CA LEU A 119 -4.33 -3.84 5.87
C LEU A 119 -5.71 -3.32 6.32
N PRO A 120 -6.46 -2.51 5.53
CA PRO A 120 -7.80 -2.07 5.91
C PRO A 120 -8.78 -3.23 6.11
N LEU A 121 -8.68 -4.29 5.31
CA LEU A 121 -9.53 -5.49 5.44
C LEU A 121 -9.26 -6.19 6.77
N GLN A 122 -7.99 -6.38 7.14
CA GLN A 122 -7.62 -6.96 8.42
C GLN A 122 -8.06 -6.08 9.60
N LEU A 123 -7.92 -4.75 9.47
CA LEU A 123 -8.37 -3.80 10.48
C LEU A 123 -9.89 -3.87 10.68
N ASN A 124 -10.67 -3.95 9.60
CA ASN A 124 -12.12 -4.08 9.68
C ASN A 124 -12.54 -5.37 10.42
N VAL A 125 -11.85 -6.49 10.17
CA VAL A 125 -12.10 -7.75 10.89
C VAL A 125 -11.81 -7.58 12.39
N LEU A 126 -10.68 -6.96 12.72
CA LEU A 126 -10.32 -6.71 14.12
C LEU A 126 -11.31 -5.76 14.80
N GLN A 127 -11.74 -4.70 14.12
CA GLN A 127 -12.72 -3.75 14.63
C GLN A 127 -14.07 -4.43 14.89
N HIS A 128 -14.56 -5.25 13.96
CA HIS A 128 -15.79 -6.02 14.15
C HIS A 128 -15.68 -6.98 15.35
N MET A 129 -14.55 -7.66 15.54
CA MET A 129 -14.35 -8.51 16.73
C MET A 129 -14.42 -7.71 18.03
N VAL A 130 -13.82 -6.51 18.07
CA VAL A 130 -13.89 -5.64 19.23
C VAL A 130 -15.34 -5.23 19.52
N GLU A 131 -16.12 -4.88 18.50
CA GLU A 131 -17.53 -4.53 18.65
C GLU A 131 -18.35 -5.69 19.23
N VAL A 132 -18.14 -6.92 18.74
CA VAL A 132 -18.77 -8.13 19.27
C VAL A 132 -18.42 -8.33 20.75
N TYR A 133 -17.13 -8.31 21.10
CA TYR A 133 -16.70 -8.48 22.49
C TYR A 133 -17.22 -7.39 23.42
N GLN A 134 -17.37 -6.15 22.94
CA GLN A 134 -17.97 -5.08 23.72
C GLN A 134 -19.45 -5.35 24.04
N VAL A 135 -20.20 -5.88 23.08
CA VAL A 135 -21.61 -6.25 23.27
C VAL A 135 -21.73 -7.41 24.26
N GLU A 136 -20.93 -8.46 24.08
CA GLU A 136 -20.89 -9.62 24.98
C GLU A 136 -20.55 -9.20 26.42
N LEU A 137 -19.53 -8.34 26.60
CA LEU A 137 -19.13 -7.83 27.91
C LEU A 137 -20.23 -6.98 28.57
N LYS A 138 -20.98 -6.19 27.78
CA LYS A 138 -22.14 -5.46 28.31
C LYS A 138 -23.23 -6.44 28.76
N GLY A 139 -23.50 -7.49 27.98
CA GLY A 139 -24.46 -8.55 28.34
C GLY A 139 -24.08 -9.27 29.63
N MET A 140 -22.81 -9.69 29.77
CA MET A 140 -22.32 -10.34 30.99
C MET A 140 -22.39 -9.43 32.21
N ARG A 141 -22.11 -8.13 32.05
CA ARG A 141 -22.24 -7.16 33.14
C ARG A 141 -23.69 -7.00 33.60
N LEU A 142 -24.65 -6.97 32.67
CA LEU A 142 -26.07 -6.91 33.02
C LEU A 142 -26.50 -8.16 33.79
N MET A 143 -26.12 -9.36 33.30
CA MET A 143 -26.41 -10.61 34.01
C MET A 143 -25.78 -10.65 35.41
N ALA A 144 -24.58 -10.09 35.59
CA ALA A 144 -23.95 -10.01 36.90
C ALA A 144 -24.73 -9.08 37.85
N VAL A 145 -25.21 -7.94 37.36
CA VAL A 145 -26.06 -7.02 38.14
C VAL A 145 -27.36 -7.71 38.53
N ASP A 146 -28.07 -8.32 37.57
CA ASP A 146 -29.33 -9.04 37.83
C ASP A 146 -29.13 -10.17 38.84
N ALA A 147 -28.02 -10.92 38.74
CA ALA A 147 -27.68 -11.97 39.69
C ALA A 147 -27.41 -11.40 41.09
N THR A 148 -26.69 -10.28 41.20
CA THR A 148 -26.47 -9.63 42.50
C THR A 148 -27.78 -9.14 43.12
N GLU A 149 -28.63 -8.47 42.34
CA GLU A 149 -29.93 -7.97 42.80
C GLU A 149 -30.84 -9.12 43.25
N ALA A 150 -30.91 -10.22 42.49
CA ALA A 150 -31.65 -11.41 42.89
C ALA A 150 -31.12 -12.02 44.20
N THR A 151 -29.80 -12.07 44.39
CA THR A 151 -29.22 -12.55 45.65
C THR A 151 -29.48 -11.61 46.83
N GLU A 152 -29.49 -10.30 46.61
CA GLU A 152 -29.82 -9.32 47.65
C GLU A 152 -31.29 -9.36 48.03
N ALA A 153 -32.19 -9.45 47.05
CA ALA A 153 -33.62 -9.63 47.27
C ALA A 153 -33.89 -10.91 48.07
N ALA A 154 -33.29 -12.04 47.69
CA ALA A 154 -33.43 -13.30 48.42
C ALA A 154 -32.91 -13.20 49.86
N LYS A 155 -31.82 -12.46 50.11
CA LYS A 155 -31.33 -12.20 51.48
C LYS A 155 -32.30 -11.35 52.28
N MET A 156 -32.85 -10.28 51.68
CA MET A 156 -33.83 -9.42 52.33
C MET A 156 -35.09 -10.22 52.70
N ASP A 157 -35.63 -11.02 51.78
CA ASP A 157 -36.78 -11.88 52.03
C ASP A 157 -36.52 -12.89 53.15
N MET A 158 -35.33 -13.50 53.18
CA MET A 158 -34.95 -14.41 54.25
C MET A 158 -34.89 -13.72 55.61
N THR A 159 -34.30 -12.52 55.69
CA THR A 159 -34.27 -11.75 56.93
C THR A 159 -35.66 -11.30 57.37
N ASN A 160 -36.51 -10.86 56.44
CA ASN A 160 -37.88 -10.46 56.73
C ASN A 160 -38.68 -11.63 57.29
N MET A 161 -38.66 -12.78 56.60
CA MET A 161 -39.35 -14.00 57.04
C MET A 161 -38.84 -14.47 58.42
N GLU A 162 -37.54 -14.38 58.69
CA GLU A 162 -36.98 -14.68 60.02
C GLU A 162 -37.54 -13.74 61.10
N THR A 163 -37.59 -12.44 60.84
CA THR A 163 -38.12 -11.46 61.80
C THR A 163 -39.62 -11.66 62.07
N GLU A 164 -40.41 -11.95 61.03
CA GLU A 164 -41.84 -12.27 61.15
C GLU A 164 -42.04 -13.55 61.97
N PHE A 165 -41.26 -14.60 61.70
CA PHE A 165 -41.32 -15.84 62.46
C PHE A 165 -40.97 -15.63 63.94
N ILE A 166 -39.94 -14.84 64.23
CA ILE A 166 -39.56 -14.50 65.61
C ILE A 166 -40.68 -13.70 66.29
N ALA A 167 -41.26 -12.70 65.62
CA ALA A 167 -42.36 -11.90 66.15
C ALA A 167 -43.60 -12.76 66.45
N GLU A 168 -43.98 -13.65 65.53
CA GLU A 168 -45.10 -14.57 65.69
C GLU A 168 -44.87 -15.56 66.83
N ARG A 169 -43.64 -16.11 66.94
CA ARG A 169 -43.24 -16.98 68.05
C ARG A 169 -43.37 -16.26 69.39
N ARG A 170 -42.88 -15.02 69.49
CA ARG A 170 -43.01 -14.18 70.70
C ARG A 170 -44.47 -13.92 71.04
N PHE A 171 -45.32 -13.65 70.04
CA PHE A 171 -46.74 -13.45 70.25
C PHE A 171 -47.44 -14.69 70.80
N ARG A 172 -47.16 -15.88 70.22
CA ARG A 172 -47.68 -17.17 70.71
C ARG A 172 -47.22 -17.48 72.12
N GLU A 173 -45.94 -17.28 72.42
CA GLU A 173 -45.37 -17.52 73.75
C GLU A 173 -45.95 -16.58 74.81
N ASN A 174 -46.14 -15.30 74.48
CA ASN A 174 -46.83 -14.33 75.35
C ASN A 174 -48.28 -14.74 75.63
N SER A 175 -49.00 -15.21 74.61
CA SER A 175 -50.38 -15.69 74.74
C SER A 175 -50.48 -16.94 75.62
N LEU A 176 -49.58 -17.91 75.43
CA LEU A 176 -49.49 -19.10 76.27
C LEU A 176 -49.14 -18.74 77.72
N ASN A 177 -48.19 -17.83 77.93
CA ASN A 177 -47.84 -17.34 79.27
C ASN A 177 -49.03 -16.66 79.95
N PHE A 178 -49.85 -15.91 79.20
CA PHE A 178 -51.08 -15.32 79.73
C PHE A 178 -52.09 -16.39 80.17
N GLN A 179 -52.35 -17.40 79.33
CA GLN A 179 -53.23 -18.51 79.67
C GLN A 179 -52.71 -19.32 80.87
N LYS A 180 -51.41 -19.60 80.91
CA LYS A 180 -50.77 -20.32 82.03
C LYS A 180 -50.93 -19.55 83.35
N LYS A 181 -50.72 -18.23 83.34
CA LYS A 181 -50.97 -17.38 84.51
C LYS A 181 -52.42 -17.45 84.97
N GLN A 182 -53.39 -17.53 84.05
CA GLN A 182 -54.80 -17.72 84.41
C GLN A 182 -55.05 -19.10 85.05
N ILE A 183 -54.51 -20.17 84.46
CA ILE A 183 -54.61 -21.52 85.01
C ILE A 183 -53.96 -21.60 86.39
N ASP A 184 -52.79 -21.01 86.58
CA ASP A 184 -52.10 -21.02 87.88
C ASP A 184 -52.92 -20.27 88.94
N ARG A 185 -53.57 -19.15 88.59
CA ARG A 185 -54.53 -18.46 89.49
C ARG A 185 -55.72 -19.36 89.85
N ILE A 186 -56.27 -20.09 88.88
CA ILE A 186 -57.37 -21.05 89.11
C ILE A 186 -56.87 -22.19 90.00
N ARG A 187 -55.69 -22.75 89.75
CA ARG A 187 -55.11 -23.84 90.56
C ARG A 187 -54.83 -23.43 91.99
N VAL A 188 -54.35 -22.21 92.23
CA VAL A 188 -54.19 -21.67 93.59
C VAL A 188 -55.55 -21.53 94.29
N LYS A 189 -56.60 -21.12 93.56
CA LYS A 189 -57.97 -21.06 94.08
C LYS A 189 -58.57 -22.45 94.33
N ASP A 190 -58.43 -23.39 93.39
CA ASP A 190 -58.90 -24.77 93.49
C ASP A 190 -58.15 -25.58 94.58
N ALA A 191 -56.85 -25.35 94.77
CA ALA A 191 -56.09 -25.96 95.87
C ALA A 191 -56.53 -25.44 97.25
N SER A 192 -57.14 -24.25 97.29
CA SER A 192 -57.80 -23.75 98.50
C SER A 192 -59.20 -24.38 98.71
N GLU A 193 -59.85 -24.88 97.65
CA GLU A 193 -61.22 -25.41 97.68
C GLU A 193 -61.30 -26.96 97.69
N ARG A 194 -60.34 -27.71 97.14
CA ARG A 194 -60.38 -29.18 97.06
C ARG A 194 -59.56 -29.88 98.16
N ARG A 195 -60.07 -29.82 99.39
CA ARG A 195 -60.09 -30.99 100.27
C ARG A 195 -61.39 -31.74 99.97
N GLY A 196 -61.37 -32.74 99.08
CA GLY A 196 -62.55 -33.60 98.91
C GLY A 196 -62.68 -34.31 97.57
N LEU A 197 -62.48 -35.62 97.63
CA LEU A 197 -63.18 -36.70 96.94
C LEU A 197 -62.90 -36.99 95.45
N ASN A 198 -62.23 -38.15 95.32
CA ASN A 198 -62.16 -39.13 94.24
C ASN A 198 -63.54 -39.76 93.93
N VAL A 199 -63.94 -39.88 92.66
CA VAL A 199 -64.90 -40.89 92.16
C VAL A 199 -64.68 -41.19 90.67
N ASP A 200 -64.47 -42.47 90.34
CA ASP A 200 -64.48 -43.09 89.00
C ASP A 200 -65.90 -43.35 88.46
N PHE A 201 -66.07 -43.44 87.12
CA PHE A 201 -67.35 -43.82 86.49
C PHE A 201 -67.21 -44.97 85.45
N PRO A 202 -68.07 -46.02 85.46
CA PRO A 202 -67.98 -47.17 84.55
C PRO A 202 -68.76 -47.04 83.23
N ALA A 203 -68.32 -47.83 82.23
CA ALA A 203 -68.88 -47.96 80.88
C ALA A 203 -70.24 -48.69 80.83
N LEU A 204 -71.14 -48.20 79.97
CA LEU A 204 -72.49 -48.74 79.75
C LEU A 204 -72.58 -49.51 78.42
N ILE A 205 -72.95 -50.79 78.52
CA ILE A 205 -73.34 -51.71 77.45
C ILE A 205 -74.64 -51.21 76.81
N SER A 206 -74.69 -51.14 75.47
CA SER A 206 -75.91 -50.78 74.73
C SER A 206 -76.63 -52.02 74.19
N HIS A 207 -77.94 -52.02 74.40
CA HIS A 207 -78.90 -53.11 74.22
C HIS A 207 -79.32 -53.26 72.76
N GLU A 208 -79.48 -54.50 72.33
CA GLU A 208 -79.99 -54.91 71.01
C GLU A 208 -81.49 -55.19 71.09
N SER A 209 -82.29 -54.66 70.15
CA SER A 209 -83.49 -55.29 69.53
C SER A 209 -84.25 -54.30 68.63
N LEU A 210 -84.61 -54.72 67.41
CA LEU A 210 -85.97 -54.67 66.82
C LEU A 210 -85.92 -54.95 65.30
N LYS A 211 -86.47 -56.10 64.90
CA LYS A 211 -86.60 -56.63 63.54
C LYS A 211 -87.97 -56.26 62.95
N GLY A 212 -88.04 -55.96 61.65
CA GLY A 212 -89.30 -55.82 60.91
C GLY A 212 -89.23 -54.81 59.76
N ALA A 213 -89.39 -53.52 60.05
CA ALA A 213 -89.32 -52.42 59.07
C ALA A 213 -87.88 -52.07 58.63
N LYS A 214 -86.87 -52.63 59.29
CA LYS A 214 -85.44 -52.39 59.05
C LYS A 214 -84.92 -53.05 57.76
N LEU A 215 -85.64 -54.03 57.19
CA LEU A 215 -85.10 -54.90 56.13
C LEU A 215 -85.23 -54.30 54.71
N GLU A 216 -86.34 -53.60 54.41
CA GLU A 216 -86.51 -52.82 53.16
C GLU A 216 -85.69 -51.51 53.18
N ALA A 217 -85.69 -50.79 54.31
CA ALA A 217 -84.78 -49.66 54.51
C ALA A 217 -83.30 -50.10 54.42
N SER A 218 -82.97 -51.29 54.91
CA SER A 218 -81.64 -51.88 54.74
C SER A 218 -81.34 -52.26 53.30
N LYS A 219 -82.31 -52.72 52.50
CA LYS A 219 -82.09 -53.08 51.10
C LYS A 219 -81.84 -51.84 50.24
N ALA A 220 -82.69 -50.82 50.38
CA ALA A 220 -82.50 -49.53 49.72
C ALA A 220 -81.18 -48.86 50.13
N GLN A 221 -80.77 -49.01 51.40
CA GLN A 221 -79.49 -48.51 51.89
C GLN A 221 -78.29 -49.28 51.32
N ILE A 222 -78.40 -50.60 51.12
CA ILE A 222 -77.36 -51.41 50.48
C ILE A 222 -77.22 -51.06 48.99
N GLU A 223 -78.34 -50.89 48.27
CA GLU A 223 -78.32 -50.48 46.86
C GLU A 223 -77.73 -49.07 46.68
N HIS A 224 -78.12 -48.12 47.52
CA HIS A 224 -77.53 -46.78 47.54
C HIS A 224 -76.02 -46.83 47.84
N GLN A 225 -75.60 -47.65 48.81
CA GLN A 225 -74.18 -47.78 49.16
C GLN A 225 -73.36 -48.39 48.02
N ALA A 226 -73.90 -49.40 47.33
CA ALA A 226 -73.26 -50.00 46.16
C ALA A 226 -73.10 -48.99 45.00
N GLN A 227 -74.12 -48.15 44.77
CA GLN A 227 -74.07 -47.11 43.75
C GLN A 227 -73.03 -46.04 44.09
N VAL A 228 -72.97 -45.58 45.34
CA VAL A 228 -71.95 -44.62 45.79
C VAL A 228 -70.55 -45.20 45.61
N THR A 229 -70.32 -46.46 45.99
CA THR A 229 -69.01 -47.11 45.77
C THR A 229 -68.63 -47.21 44.29
N SER A 230 -69.60 -47.52 43.42
CA SER A 230 -69.35 -47.59 41.97
C SER A 230 -68.98 -46.24 41.38
N GLU A 231 -69.68 -45.17 41.76
CA GLU A 231 -69.35 -43.81 41.30
C GLU A 231 -67.99 -43.35 41.82
N VAL A 232 -67.67 -43.64 43.07
CA VAL A 232 -66.37 -43.32 43.67
C VAL A 232 -65.23 -44.08 42.96
N ASP A 233 -65.43 -45.35 42.57
CA ASP A 233 -64.45 -46.11 41.79
C ASP A 233 -64.29 -45.56 40.36
N LYS A 234 -65.36 -45.07 39.71
CA LYS A 234 -65.24 -44.37 38.41
C LYS A 234 -64.38 -43.11 38.54
N ILE A 235 -64.58 -42.32 39.59
CA ILE A 235 -63.78 -41.12 39.88
C ILE A 235 -62.32 -41.52 40.12
N LYS A 236 -62.08 -42.57 40.92
CA LYS A 236 -60.74 -43.11 41.18
C LYS A 236 -60.02 -43.52 39.89
N CYS A 237 -60.72 -44.21 38.98
CA CYS A 237 -60.20 -44.58 37.66
C CYS A 237 -59.92 -43.35 36.78
N ALA A 238 -60.83 -42.38 36.73
CA ALA A 238 -60.67 -41.16 35.91
C ALA A 238 -59.48 -40.30 36.36
N VAL A 239 -59.27 -40.20 37.68
CA VAL A 239 -58.18 -39.43 38.30
C VAL A 239 -56.89 -40.27 38.44
N GLN A 240 -56.95 -41.56 38.06
CA GLN A 240 -55.87 -42.53 38.09
C GLN A 240 -55.18 -42.68 39.46
N CYS A 241 -55.93 -42.61 40.56
CA CYS A 241 -55.38 -42.76 41.91
C CYS A 241 -55.67 -44.15 42.51
N SER A 242 -54.85 -44.58 43.46
CA SER A 242 -54.95 -45.93 44.05
C SER A 242 -55.89 -45.96 45.26
N HIS A 243 -55.92 -44.87 46.03
CA HIS A 243 -56.75 -44.74 47.22
C HIS A 243 -57.74 -43.57 47.11
N LEU A 244 -58.85 -43.68 47.83
CA LEU A 244 -59.91 -42.66 47.85
C LEU A 244 -59.42 -41.33 48.45
N TRP A 245 -58.52 -41.42 49.44
CA TRP A 245 -57.92 -40.26 50.09
C TRP A 245 -57.06 -39.41 49.14
N ASP A 246 -56.60 -39.99 48.03
CA ASP A 246 -55.73 -39.31 47.06
C ASP A 246 -56.50 -38.48 46.03
N ILE A 247 -57.83 -38.69 45.92
CA ILE A 247 -58.68 -38.04 44.90
C ILE A 247 -58.60 -36.51 45.03
N ALA A 248 -58.75 -36.00 46.26
CA ALA A 248 -58.69 -34.55 46.52
C ALA A 248 -57.32 -33.94 46.18
N GLY A 249 -56.24 -34.64 46.53
CA GLY A 249 -54.87 -34.21 46.24
C GLY A 249 -54.57 -34.16 44.73
N ARG A 250 -55.08 -35.13 43.97
CA ARG A 250 -54.93 -35.17 42.50
C ARG A 250 -55.70 -34.05 41.81
N PHE A 251 -56.93 -33.75 42.24
CA PHE A 251 -57.68 -32.61 41.72
C PHE A 251 -56.97 -31.28 41.99
N LEU A 252 -56.44 -31.09 43.21
CA LEU A 252 -55.63 -29.92 43.55
C LEU A 252 -54.36 -29.83 42.68
N ALA A 253 -53.66 -30.95 42.46
CA ALA A 253 -52.49 -30.98 41.58
C ALA A 253 -52.86 -30.64 40.13
N GLN A 254 -53.94 -31.22 39.59
CA GLN A 254 -54.42 -30.95 38.24
C GLN A 254 -54.86 -29.49 38.08
N GLN A 255 -55.54 -28.93 39.08
CA GLN A 255 -55.89 -27.51 39.12
C GLN A 255 -54.63 -26.64 39.07
N LYS A 256 -53.64 -26.90 39.92
CA LYS A 256 -52.38 -26.15 39.96
C LYS A 256 -51.59 -26.27 38.66
N THR A 257 -51.58 -27.44 38.02
CA THR A 257 -50.98 -27.63 36.70
C THR A 257 -51.74 -26.84 35.64
N GLY A 258 -53.08 -26.81 35.69
CA GLY A 258 -53.91 -25.99 34.81
C GLY A 258 -53.63 -24.49 34.96
N GLU A 259 -53.58 -23.99 36.19
CA GLU A 259 -53.23 -22.60 36.50
C GLU A 259 -51.84 -22.23 35.97
N ASN A 260 -50.85 -23.11 36.13
CA ASN A 260 -49.49 -22.89 35.61
C ASN A 260 -49.44 -22.88 34.07
N LEU A 261 -50.14 -23.80 33.40
CA LEU A 261 -50.23 -23.80 31.93
C LEU A 261 -50.95 -22.55 31.41
N GLN A 262 -51.98 -22.10 32.13
CA GLN A 262 -52.69 -20.86 31.77
C GLN A 262 -51.78 -19.64 31.92
N GLN A 263 -51.00 -19.57 33.00
CA GLN A 263 -49.99 -18.53 33.20
C GLN A 263 -48.94 -18.55 32.07
N GLN A 264 -48.40 -19.73 31.74
CA GLN A 264 -47.44 -19.86 30.62
C GLN A 264 -48.05 -19.45 29.28
N THR A 265 -49.32 -19.75 29.05
CA THR A 265 -50.02 -19.34 27.82
C THR A 265 -50.09 -17.82 27.71
N VAL A 266 -50.44 -17.13 28.80
CA VAL A 266 -50.47 -15.66 28.87
C VAL A 266 -49.08 -15.06 28.66
N GLU A 267 -48.04 -15.61 29.30
CA GLU A 267 -46.65 -15.14 29.13
C GLU A 267 -46.14 -15.33 27.70
N CYS A 268 -46.49 -16.44 27.05
CA CYS A 268 -46.19 -16.69 25.65
C CYS A 268 -46.90 -15.70 24.73
N GLU A 269 -48.16 -15.39 24.99
CA GLU A 269 -48.92 -14.38 24.23
C GLU A 269 -48.33 -12.99 24.38
N GLN A 270 -47.98 -12.56 25.60
CA GLN A 270 -47.32 -11.28 25.86
C GLN A 270 -45.99 -11.15 25.10
N LYS A 271 -45.14 -12.18 25.19
CA LYS A 271 -43.87 -12.20 24.43
C LYS A 271 -44.07 -12.11 22.93
N ARG A 272 -45.12 -12.76 22.41
CA ARG A 272 -45.46 -12.68 20.98
C ARG A 272 -45.84 -11.26 20.60
N GLU A 273 -46.67 -10.59 21.39
CA GLU A 273 -47.08 -9.20 21.15
C GLU A 273 -45.91 -8.22 21.21
N GLU A 274 -45.00 -8.38 22.18
CA GLU A 274 -43.79 -7.58 22.28
C GLU A 274 -42.86 -7.74 21.07
N LEU A 275 -42.68 -8.99 20.61
CA LEU A 275 -41.87 -9.27 19.43
C LEU A 275 -42.51 -8.72 18.15
N GLU A 276 -43.83 -8.80 18.03
CA GLU A 276 -44.56 -8.23 16.90
C GLU A 276 -44.45 -6.70 16.87
N ALA A 277 -44.49 -6.04 18.04
CA ALA A 277 -44.29 -4.60 18.16
C ALA A 277 -42.86 -4.19 17.74
N LYS A 278 -41.83 -4.89 18.23
CA LYS A 278 -40.42 -4.65 17.84
C LYS A 278 -40.19 -4.88 16.35
N LEU A 279 -40.83 -5.88 15.76
CA LEU A 279 -40.73 -6.14 14.33
C LEU A 279 -41.29 -4.97 13.52
N LYS A 280 -42.46 -4.43 13.90
CA LYS A 280 -43.06 -3.25 13.24
C LYS A 280 -42.18 -2.00 13.39
N GLU A 281 -41.54 -1.80 14.54
CA GLU A 281 -40.59 -0.70 14.77
C GLU A 281 -39.36 -0.80 13.84
N LEU A 282 -38.74 -1.98 13.79
CA LEU A 282 -37.59 -2.22 12.91
C LEU A 282 -37.94 -2.11 11.41
N GLU A 283 -39.15 -2.51 11.01
CA GLU A 283 -39.64 -2.32 9.65
C GLU A 283 -39.78 -0.84 9.29
N LEU A 284 -40.23 -0.01 10.24
CA LEU A 284 -40.34 1.42 10.07
C LEU A 284 -38.96 2.09 9.98
N GLU A 285 -38.03 1.76 10.88
CA GLU A 285 -36.64 2.24 10.82
C GLU A 285 -35.97 1.86 9.51
N ARG A 286 -36.18 0.62 9.04
CA ARG A 286 -35.68 0.15 7.74
C ARG A 286 -36.28 0.96 6.59
N ALA A 287 -37.56 1.30 6.64
CA ALA A 287 -38.20 2.14 5.64
C ALA A 287 -37.63 3.56 5.66
N GLU A 288 -37.42 4.14 6.84
CA GLU A 288 -36.79 5.43 7.02
C GLU A 288 -35.37 5.45 6.43
N LEU A 289 -34.54 4.45 6.73
CA LEU A 289 -33.20 4.32 6.17
C LEU A 289 -33.20 4.11 4.65
N LYS A 290 -34.21 3.39 4.12
CA LYS A 290 -34.33 3.12 2.68
C LYS A 290 -34.77 4.34 1.87
N PHE A 291 -35.61 5.20 2.45
CA PHE A 291 -36.30 6.26 1.71
C PHE A 291 -35.87 7.69 2.11
N HIS A 292 -35.20 7.90 3.24
CA HIS A 292 -34.64 9.22 3.58
C HIS A 292 -33.22 9.40 3.03
N GLN A 293 -33.06 10.45 2.21
CA GLN A 293 -31.75 11.06 1.94
C GLN A 293 -31.23 11.68 3.25
N THR A 294 -30.27 11.03 3.91
CA THR A 294 -29.61 11.60 5.09
C THR A 294 -29.00 12.96 4.76
N PRO A 295 -28.93 13.94 5.69
CA PRO A 295 -28.30 15.23 5.46
C PRO A 295 -26.86 15.14 4.91
N SER A 296 -26.16 14.06 5.28
CA SER A 296 -24.86 13.65 4.72
C SER A 296 -24.89 13.42 3.21
N SER A 297 -25.95 12.82 2.66
CA SER A 297 -26.10 12.55 1.22
C SER A 297 -26.33 13.82 0.38
N ILE A 298 -26.96 14.84 0.97
CA ILE A 298 -27.14 16.15 0.33
C ILE A 298 -25.83 16.94 0.38
N SER A 299 -25.10 16.86 1.48
CA SER A 299 -23.76 17.45 1.63
C SER A 299 -22.77 16.83 0.64
N SER A 300 -22.74 15.49 0.55
CA SER A 300 -21.85 14.78 -0.38
C SER A 300 -22.19 15.06 -1.84
N ARG A 301 -23.49 15.17 -2.18
CA ARG A 301 -23.91 15.56 -3.53
C ARG A 301 -23.47 16.99 -3.89
N LYS A 302 -23.62 17.95 -2.97
CA LYS A 302 -23.15 19.34 -3.18
C LYS A 302 -21.63 19.41 -3.35
N LEU A 303 -20.88 18.68 -2.52
CA LEU A 303 -19.43 18.59 -2.64
C LEU A 303 -19.01 17.96 -3.98
N ALA A 304 -19.70 16.92 -4.43
CA ALA A 304 -19.44 16.30 -5.73
C ALA A 304 -19.70 17.26 -6.90
N GLU A 305 -20.76 18.07 -6.84
CA GLU A 305 -21.05 19.10 -7.85
C GLU A 305 -19.99 20.22 -7.85
N GLU A 306 -19.50 20.62 -6.68
CA GLU A 306 -18.45 21.63 -6.55
C GLU A 306 -17.10 21.14 -7.09
N LEU A 307 -16.72 19.90 -6.77
CA LEU A 307 -15.52 19.26 -7.33
C LEU A 307 -15.61 19.14 -8.86
N LYS A 308 -16.79 18.82 -9.40
CA LYS A 308 -17.00 18.75 -10.84
C LYS A 308 -16.81 20.12 -11.52
N LYS A 309 -17.36 21.19 -10.94
CA LYS A 309 -17.15 22.56 -11.45
C LYS A 309 -15.68 22.97 -11.40
N ASN A 310 -14.96 22.60 -10.34
CA ASN A 310 -13.54 22.90 -10.21
C ASN A 310 -12.71 22.13 -11.25
N LEU A 311 -13.05 20.87 -11.52
CA LEU A 311 -12.42 20.09 -12.58
C LEU A 311 -12.62 20.74 -13.96
N GLU A 312 -13.85 21.11 -14.30
CA GLU A 312 -14.16 21.79 -15.57
C GLU A 312 -13.39 23.11 -15.72
N ALA A 313 -13.26 23.90 -14.64
CA ALA A 313 -12.47 25.13 -14.64
C ALA A 313 -10.96 24.88 -14.83
N GLU A 314 -10.41 23.86 -14.18
CA GLU A 314 -9.00 23.49 -14.33
C GLU A 314 -8.69 22.90 -15.71
N GLU A 315 -9.60 22.14 -16.31
CA GLU A 315 -9.46 21.66 -17.69
C GLU A 315 -9.41 22.82 -18.69
N VAL A 316 -10.28 23.82 -18.53
CA VAL A 316 -10.25 25.04 -19.35
C VAL A 316 -8.94 25.82 -19.14
N ARG A 317 -8.46 25.94 -17.90
CA ARG A 317 -7.20 26.60 -17.58
C ARG A 317 -6.02 25.86 -18.23
N LEU A 318 -5.98 24.53 -18.13
CA LEU A 318 -4.96 23.69 -18.74
C LEU A 318 -4.96 23.83 -20.26
N HIS A 319 -6.14 23.80 -20.89
CA HIS A 319 -6.26 23.99 -22.33
C HIS A 319 -5.73 25.36 -22.79
N LYS A 320 -6.01 26.42 -22.02
CA LYS A 320 -5.49 27.77 -22.29
C LYS A 320 -3.96 27.84 -22.20
N VAL A 321 -3.38 27.26 -21.15
CA VAL A 321 -1.92 27.21 -20.97
C VAL A 321 -1.26 26.41 -22.08
N HIS A 322 -1.82 25.25 -22.43
CA HIS A 322 -1.31 24.42 -23.52
C HIS A 322 -1.32 25.16 -24.86
N THR A 323 -2.42 25.86 -25.15
CA THR A 323 -2.53 26.70 -26.36
C THR A 323 -1.47 27.80 -26.38
N GLN A 324 -1.21 28.44 -25.23
CA GLN A 324 -0.17 29.46 -25.14
C GLN A 324 1.24 28.87 -25.30
N MET A 325 1.49 27.69 -24.72
CA MET A 325 2.75 26.97 -24.88
C MET A 325 3.02 26.67 -26.36
N LEU A 326 2.03 26.15 -27.10
CA LEU A 326 2.18 25.86 -28.53
C LEU A 326 2.53 27.11 -29.33
N LYS A 327 1.85 28.25 -29.08
CA LYS A 327 2.17 29.53 -29.72
C LYS A 327 3.60 29.99 -29.41
N ASN A 328 4.04 29.83 -28.16
CA ASN A 328 5.41 30.19 -27.76
C ASN A 328 6.44 29.27 -28.44
N GLN A 329 6.12 27.99 -28.62
CA GLN A 329 6.97 27.04 -29.32
C GLN A 329 7.09 27.38 -30.82
N GLU A 330 5.99 27.72 -31.48
CA GLU A 330 6.01 28.21 -32.86
C GLU A 330 6.84 29.49 -33.01
N LEU A 331 6.68 30.42 -32.07
CA LEU A 331 7.46 31.65 -32.04
C LEU A 331 8.97 31.34 -31.87
N LEU A 332 9.33 30.42 -30.97
CA LEU A 332 10.71 30.01 -30.76
C LEU A 332 11.31 29.41 -32.03
N LEU A 333 10.59 28.50 -32.70
CA LEU A 333 11.01 27.94 -33.99
C LEU A 333 11.19 29.03 -35.05
N SER A 334 10.33 30.05 -35.08
CA SER A 334 10.49 31.18 -36.00
C SER A 334 11.75 32.00 -35.72
N PHE A 335 12.11 32.17 -34.44
CA PHE A 335 13.35 32.84 -34.04
C PHE A 335 14.59 32.01 -34.39
N GLU A 336 14.58 30.72 -34.10
CA GLU A 336 15.68 29.80 -34.45
C GLU A 336 15.93 29.82 -35.95
N ASN A 337 14.88 29.68 -36.76
CA ASN A 337 14.97 29.80 -38.21
C ASN A 337 15.48 31.18 -38.66
N GLY A 338 15.07 32.26 -37.99
CA GLY A 338 15.55 33.62 -38.28
C GLY A 338 17.05 33.78 -38.00
N ILE A 339 17.53 33.23 -36.89
CA ILE A 339 18.94 33.23 -36.49
C ILE A 339 19.76 32.37 -37.47
N ASP A 340 19.29 31.19 -37.82
CA ASP A 340 19.97 30.30 -38.77
C ASP A 340 20.09 30.96 -40.16
N ASN A 341 19.01 31.60 -40.62
CA ASN A 341 19.02 32.37 -41.87
C ASN A 341 20.02 33.54 -41.83
N LEU A 342 20.12 34.24 -40.70
CA LEU A 342 21.08 35.32 -40.52
C LEU A 342 22.52 34.78 -40.50
N LEU A 343 22.76 33.67 -39.80
CA LEU A 343 24.05 33.00 -39.72
C LEU A 343 24.54 32.59 -41.11
N ILE A 344 23.68 31.96 -41.92
CA ILE A 344 24.00 31.58 -43.30
C ILE A 344 24.41 32.80 -44.14
N ARG A 345 23.68 33.93 -44.02
CA ARG A 345 24.00 35.16 -44.75
C ARG A 345 25.31 35.80 -44.29
N LEU A 346 25.60 35.78 -42.99
CA LEU A 346 26.82 36.34 -42.43
C LEU A 346 28.05 35.49 -42.73
N CYS A 347 27.92 34.16 -42.84
CA CYS A 347 29.01 33.26 -43.24
C CYS A 347 29.57 33.53 -44.66
N GLY A 348 28.83 34.26 -45.51
CA GLY A 348 29.25 34.61 -46.87
C GLY A 348 29.93 35.97 -47.03
N ILE A 349 30.05 36.78 -45.97
CA ILE A 349 30.63 38.13 -46.06
C ILE A 349 32.12 38.07 -45.67
N THR A 350 33.01 38.11 -46.66
CA THR A 350 34.45 38.32 -46.43
C THR A 350 34.74 39.81 -46.32
N VAL A 351 35.11 40.28 -45.12
CA VAL A 351 35.55 41.67 -44.88
C VAL A 351 37.01 41.81 -45.35
N PRO A 352 37.34 42.73 -46.28
CA PRO A 352 38.71 42.95 -46.71
C PRO A 352 39.55 43.53 -45.56
N GLY A 353 40.60 42.81 -45.15
CA GLY A 353 41.59 43.29 -44.18
C GLY A 353 41.52 42.68 -42.78
N HIS A 354 40.65 41.70 -42.52
CA HIS A 354 40.73 40.87 -41.30
C HIS A 354 41.07 39.43 -41.66
N VAL A 355 42.19 38.94 -41.11
CA VAL A 355 42.52 37.52 -41.12
C VAL A 355 41.51 36.84 -40.21
N CYS A 356 40.45 36.26 -40.79
CA CYS A 356 39.56 35.36 -40.06
C CYS A 356 40.36 34.14 -39.62
N ALA A 357 40.93 34.18 -38.41
CA ALA A 357 41.30 32.99 -37.67
C ALA A 357 40.03 32.31 -37.12
N LEU A 358 39.14 31.90 -38.03
CA LEU A 358 38.15 30.87 -37.76
C LEU A 358 38.63 29.65 -38.53
N ASN A 359 39.46 28.86 -37.83
CA ASN A 359 39.55 27.43 -38.10
C ASN A 359 38.12 26.86 -38.23
N PRO A 360 37.90 25.77 -39.00
CA PRO A 360 36.64 25.04 -38.91
C PRO A 360 36.40 24.70 -37.45
N LEU A 361 35.40 25.31 -36.81
CA LEU A 361 35.08 24.98 -35.44
C LEU A 361 34.58 23.53 -35.41
N PRO A 362 35.06 22.68 -34.48
CA PRO A 362 34.41 21.42 -34.16
C PRO A 362 32.95 21.68 -33.72
N PRO A 363 32.05 20.68 -33.75
CA PRO A 363 30.61 20.83 -33.55
C PRO A 363 30.24 21.09 -32.07
N ALA A 364 30.71 22.21 -31.52
CA ALA A 364 30.37 22.69 -30.20
C ALA A 364 30.22 24.21 -30.26
N LEU A 365 28.99 24.66 -30.53
CA LEU A 365 28.59 26.05 -30.26
C LEU A 365 28.77 26.35 -28.76
N PRO A 366 29.06 27.62 -28.40
CA PRO A 366 29.69 27.95 -27.13
C PRO A 366 28.73 27.81 -25.95
N VAL A 367 29.21 27.06 -24.95
CA VAL A 367 28.65 26.79 -23.61
C VAL A 367 28.13 28.06 -22.90
N THR A 368 28.50 29.25 -23.33
CA THR A 368 28.05 30.53 -22.76
C THR A 368 26.62 30.91 -23.14
N VAL A 369 26.16 30.61 -24.36
CA VAL A 369 24.77 30.91 -24.76
C VAL A 369 23.79 29.92 -24.12
N GLN A 370 24.15 28.63 -24.08
CA GLN A 370 23.40 27.59 -23.35
C GLN A 370 23.34 27.87 -21.84
N ARG A 371 24.42 28.39 -21.24
CA ARG A 371 24.42 28.77 -19.82
C ARG A 371 23.53 29.98 -19.54
N TRP A 372 23.47 30.95 -20.46
CA TRP A 372 22.59 32.11 -20.34
C TRP A 372 21.11 31.75 -20.51
N THR A 373 20.78 30.87 -21.47
CA THR A 373 19.42 30.36 -21.64
C THR A 373 19.01 29.44 -20.50
N PHE A 374 19.90 28.58 -20.00
CA PHE A 374 19.62 27.75 -18.83
C PHE A 374 19.36 28.59 -17.57
N VAL A 375 20.13 29.64 -17.33
CA VAL A 375 19.91 30.53 -16.17
C VAL A 375 18.59 31.29 -16.30
N LYS A 376 18.23 31.76 -17.50
CA LYS A 376 16.92 32.42 -17.73
C LYS A 376 15.75 31.45 -17.58
N VAL A 377 15.85 30.23 -18.14
CA VAL A 377 14.82 29.20 -18.03
C VAL A 377 14.68 28.72 -16.58
N ARG A 378 15.79 28.54 -15.86
CA ARG A 378 15.79 28.20 -14.42
C ARG A 378 15.13 29.29 -13.58
N ASN A 379 15.49 30.56 -13.80
CA ASN A 379 14.92 31.66 -13.04
C ASN A 379 13.41 31.83 -13.36
N PHE A 380 13.00 31.63 -14.61
CA PHE A 380 11.57 31.64 -15.01
C PHE A 380 10.79 30.47 -14.40
N LEU A 381 11.38 29.28 -14.31
CA LEU A 381 10.80 28.12 -13.62
C LEU A 381 10.70 28.37 -12.11
N GLU A 382 11.75 28.88 -11.46
CA GLU A 382 11.74 29.25 -10.03
C GLU A 382 10.68 30.32 -9.71
N GLU A 383 10.50 31.30 -10.58
CA GLU A 383 9.52 32.37 -10.43
C GLU A 383 8.08 31.87 -10.69
N SER A 384 7.91 30.90 -11.59
CA SER A 384 6.62 30.23 -11.83
C SER A 384 6.23 29.29 -10.67
N THR A 385 7.19 28.60 -10.04
CA THR A 385 6.95 27.73 -8.88
C THR A 385 6.71 28.48 -7.58
N LYS A 386 7.13 29.75 -7.48
CA LYS A 386 6.87 30.60 -6.29
C LYS A 386 5.39 30.91 -6.06
N ASN A 387 4.57 30.83 -7.10
CA ASN A 387 3.12 31.05 -7.03
C ASN A 387 2.32 29.74 -6.85
N GLU A 388 2.99 28.59 -6.82
CA GLU A 388 2.36 27.30 -6.61
C GLU A 388 2.04 27.14 -5.11
N ARG A 389 0.76 27.01 -4.76
CA ARG A 389 0.32 26.89 -3.38
C ARG A 389 0.77 25.53 -2.84
N GLN A 390 1.82 25.58 -2.01
CA GLN A 390 2.15 24.62 -0.95
C GLN A 390 2.38 23.16 -1.37
N ASN A 391 3.63 22.82 -1.68
CA ASN A 391 4.16 21.52 -1.26
C ASN A 391 4.36 21.57 0.26
N LEU A 392 3.35 21.16 1.03
CA LEU A 392 3.47 20.96 2.48
C LEU A 392 4.47 19.84 2.72
N LYS A 393 5.70 20.21 3.08
CA LYS A 393 6.63 19.32 3.76
C LYS A 393 6.04 19.06 5.14
N ILE A 394 5.42 17.91 5.32
CA ILE A 394 4.93 17.45 6.62
C ILE A 394 6.16 17.31 7.53
N SER A 395 6.29 18.19 8.52
CA SER A 395 7.18 17.97 9.66
C SER A 395 6.42 17.11 10.67
N PHE A 396 6.86 15.88 10.86
CA PHE A 396 6.51 15.14 12.07
C PHE A 396 7.39 15.69 13.19
N GLU A 397 6.77 16.33 14.17
CA GLU A 397 7.37 16.47 15.49
C GLU A 397 7.14 15.15 16.23
N ASP A 398 8.20 14.60 16.80
CA ASP A 398 8.23 13.36 17.57
C ASP A 398 7.49 13.57 18.91
N GLU A 399 6.16 13.40 18.93
CA GLU A 399 5.38 13.20 20.16
C GLU A 399 5.22 11.70 20.50
N GLU A 400 6.28 10.91 20.38
CA GLU A 400 6.28 9.49 20.80
C GLU A 400 6.79 9.26 22.24
N ASP A 401 7.28 10.30 22.94
CA ASP A 401 7.91 10.13 24.26
C ASP A 401 7.01 10.48 25.46
N ALA A 402 5.78 10.96 25.27
CA ALA A 402 4.89 11.30 26.39
C ALA A 402 3.86 10.23 26.78
N VAL A 403 3.66 9.18 25.97
CA VAL A 403 2.60 8.17 26.21
C VAL A 403 3.15 6.85 26.78
N ARG A 404 4.47 6.72 26.92
CA ARG A 404 5.12 5.47 27.35
C ARG A 404 5.07 5.21 28.86
N ASP A 405 4.68 6.18 29.67
CA ASP A 405 4.81 6.12 31.14
C ASP A 405 3.51 5.75 31.89
N ALA A 406 2.44 5.37 31.19
CA ALA A 406 1.12 5.15 31.81
C ALA A 406 0.63 3.69 31.86
N PHE A 407 1.41 2.70 31.39
CA PHE A 407 0.97 1.30 31.39
C PHE A 407 2.07 0.34 31.82
N ASP A 408 2.36 0.34 33.11
CA ASP A 408 3.03 -0.76 33.81
C ASP A 408 2.03 -1.93 33.95
N PHE A 409 1.99 -2.80 32.95
CA PHE A 409 1.43 -4.14 33.12
C PHE A 409 2.58 -5.09 33.46
N ALA A 410 2.66 -5.44 34.74
CA ALA A 410 3.45 -6.58 35.19
C ALA A 410 2.95 -7.87 34.52
N ASP A 411 3.90 -8.71 34.12
CA ASP A 411 3.76 -10.12 33.75
C ASP A 411 2.94 -10.45 32.49
N ILE A 412 3.55 -10.24 31.32
CA ILE A 412 3.26 -11.06 30.14
C ILE A 412 4.59 -11.54 29.56
N ASP A 413 4.79 -12.85 29.57
CA ASP A 413 5.96 -13.54 29.02
C ASP A 413 6.36 -12.95 27.66
N HIS A 414 7.40 -12.13 27.65
CA HIS A 414 8.02 -11.66 26.42
C HIS A 414 8.74 -12.86 25.80
N SER A 415 8.10 -13.49 24.81
CA SER A 415 8.79 -14.38 23.88
C SER A 415 10.02 -13.64 23.36
N TYR A 416 11.21 -14.16 23.66
CA TYR A 416 12.49 -13.54 23.33
C TYR A 416 12.51 -13.06 21.88
N VAL A 417 12.55 -11.73 21.70
CA VAL A 417 12.75 -11.09 20.40
C VAL A 417 14.22 -10.72 20.31
N PRO A 418 15.03 -11.41 19.47
CA PRO A 418 16.45 -11.15 19.40
C PRO A 418 16.70 -9.71 18.94
N SER A 419 17.61 -9.02 19.63
CA SER A 419 18.02 -7.68 19.24
C SER A 419 18.69 -7.69 17.86
N ARG A 420 18.67 -6.54 17.18
CA ARG A 420 19.36 -6.35 15.89
C ARG A 420 20.81 -6.85 15.90
N ASP A 421 21.51 -6.71 17.03
CA ASP A 421 22.90 -7.12 17.16
C ASP A 421 23.06 -8.63 17.41
N GLU A 422 22.08 -9.27 18.03
CA GLU A 422 22.03 -10.73 18.12
C GLU A 422 21.72 -11.37 16.78
N ILE A 423 20.78 -10.81 16.00
CA ILE A 423 20.49 -11.24 14.63
C ILE A 423 21.76 -11.16 13.76
N LYS A 424 22.52 -10.06 13.86
CA LYS A 424 23.81 -9.92 13.17
C LYS A 424 24.83 -10.95 13.61
N LYS A 425 24.97 -11.19 14.92
CA LYS A 425 25.91 -12.20 15.45
C LYS A 425 25.53 -13.61 14.98
N GLN A 426 24.24 -13.94 14.94
CA GLN A 426 23.75 -15.21 14.42
C GLN A 426 24.00 -15.34 12.92
N GLY A 427 23.78 -14.28 12.14
CA GLY A 427 24.10 -14.23 10.71
C GLY A 427 25.58 -14.48 10.42
N VAL A 428 26.49 -13.86 11.19
CA VAL A 428 27.94 -14.08 11.06
C VAL A 428 28.32 -15.52 11.40
N ARG A 429 27.76 -16.10 12.47
CA ARG A 429 28.00 -17.51 12.84
C ARG A 429 27.51 -18.48 11.77
N LEU A 430 26.38 -18.18 11.11
CA LEU A 430 25.83 -19.00 10.02
C LEU A 430 26.73 -18.96 8.78
N ILE A 431 27.25 -17.79 8.43
CA ILE A 431 28.20 -17.63 7.31
C ILE A 431 29.51 -18.38 7.60
N GLU A 432 30.03 -18.30 8.83
CA GLU A 432 31.23 -19.03 9.22
C GLU A 432 31.05 -20.55 9.21
N THR A 433 29.89 -21.06 9.64
CA THR A 433 29.60 -22.49 9.63
C THR A 433 29.43 -23.02 8.21
N MET A 434 28.73 -22.29 7.33
CA MET A 434 28.58 -22.65 5.92
C MET A 434 29.92 -22.61 5.16
N THR A 435 30.75 -21.61 5.41
CA THR A 435 32.09 -21.50 4.76
C THR A 435 33.08 -22.54 5.28
N LYS A 436 33.02 -22.92 6.57
CA LYS A 436 33.79 -24.05 7.13
C LYS A 436 33.32 -25.40 6.57
N ALA A 437 32.01 -25.61 6.41
CA ALA A 437 31.44 -26.81 5.80
C ALA A 437 31.83 -26.97 4.32
N ALA A 438 31.83 -25.87 3.55
CA ALA A 438 32.28 -25.85 2.16
C ALA A 438 33.77 -26.24 2.02
N LYS A 439 34.64 -25.72 2.91
CA LYS A 439 36.07 -26.09 2.94
C LYS A 439 36.31 -27.55 3.31
N LYS A 440 35.45 -28.15 4.16
CA LYS A 440 35.52 -29.58 4.52
C LYS A 440 35.08 -30.49 3.36
N LYS A 441 34.05 -30.09 2.59
CA LYS A 441 33.60 -30.80 1.38
C LYS A 441 34.66 -30.79 0.27
N GLN A 442 35.38 -29.68 0.11
CA GLN A 442 36.45 -29.55 -0.89
C GLN A 442 37.71 -30.37 -0.55
N ARG A 443 37.98 -30.64 0.74
CA ARG A 443 39.06 -31.53 1.20
C ARG A 443 38.70 -33.02 1.17
N GLY A 444 37.41 -33.37 1.24
CA GLY A 444 36.93 -34.77 1.17
C GLY A 444 36.91 -35.36 -0.24
N GLY A 445 36.75 -34.54 -1.28
CA GLY A 445 36.65 -34.99 -2.67
C GLY A 445 37.99 -35.30 -3.37
N ARG A 446 39.12 -35.26 -2.67
CA ARG A 446 40.47 -35.46 -3.26
C ARG A 446 41.15 -36.78 -2.84
N LYS A 447 40.40 -37.70 -2.22
CA LYS A 447 40.82 -39.09 -1.99
C LYS A 447 39.73 -40.01 -2.54
N GLY A 448 39.90 -40.46 -3.78
CA GLY A 448 38.99 -41.42 -4.41
C GLY A 448 38.83 -41.24 -5.92
N THR A 449 39.95 -41.27 -6.64
CA THR A 449 40.15 -41.85 -7.99
C THR A 449 41.64 -41.77 -8.30
#